data_AF-A0A960ZUK9-F1
#
_entry.id   AF-A0A960ZUK9-F1
#
_cell.length_a   1.000
_cell.length_b   1.000
_cell.length_c   1.000
_cell.angle_alpha   90.00
_cell.angle_beta   90.00
_cell.angle_gamma   90.00
#
_symmetry.space_group_name_H-M   'P 1'
#
loop_
_entity.id
_entity.type
_entity.pdbx_description
1 polymer ?
#
loop_
_entity_poly.entity_id
_entity_poly.type
_entity_poly.pdbx_seq_one_letter_code
_entity_poly.pdbx_strand_id
1 'polypeptide(L)'
;MHPNKAGYAKWAAALRPIFATLGFLETEADAFTPEPGFESLFNGHDLTGWGFRDKKTLAVQETFDGKSTSSDGRYVAKAGRLIVTTPAEGRKVAQLWSSREFPKNFVFKLEFRATPNADSGVFIRKPQL
;
A
#
# COMPACT_ATOMS: atom_id res chain seq x y z
N MET A 1 2.88 16.53 31.70
CA MET A 1 4.01 16.80 30.78
C MET A 1 3.43 16.92 29.39
N HIS A 2 3.63 18.06 28.69
CA HIS A 2 3.15 18.26 27.31
C HIS A 2 4.32 18.21 26.33
N PRO A 3 4.15 17.65 25.13
CA PRO A 3 5.16 17.73 24.08
C PRO A 3 5.49 19.18 23.72
N ASN A 4 6.72 19.42 23.28
CA ASN A 4 7.04 20.69 22.61
C ASN A 4 6.49 20.67 21.16
N LYS A 5 6.67 21.76 20.42
CA LYS A 5 6.21 21.88 19.02
C LYS A 5 6.65 20.71 18.13
N ALA A 6 7.92 20.29 18.24
CA ALA A 6 8.44 19.16 17.49
C ALA A 6 7.79 17.82 17.92
N GLY A 7 7.52 17.65 19.20
CA GLY A 7 6.81 16.49 19.73
C GLY A 7 5.37 16.39 19.22
N TYR A 8 4.63 17.50 19.21
CA TYR A 8 3.29 17.55 18.62
C TYR A 8 3.30 17.25 17.11
N ALA A 9 4.29 17.78 16.38
CA ALA A 9 4.42 17.49 14.95
C ALA A 9 4.67 15.99 14.69
N LYS A 10 5.54 15.35 15.48
CA LYS A 10 5.78 13.89 15.41
C LYS A 10 4.52 13.10 15.74
N TRP A 11 3.78 13.50 16.77
CA TRP A 11 2.54 12.84 17.17
C TRP A 11 1.45 12.96 16.09
N ALA A 12 1.27 14.14 15.52
CA ALA A 12 0.33 14.35 14.42
C ALA A 12 0.71 13.51 13.19
N ALA A 13 1.99 13.45 12.82
CA ALA A 13 2.47 12.63 11.71
C ALA A 13 2.21 11.13 11.94
N ALA A 14 2.34 10.64 13.17
CA ALA A 14 2.07 9.26 13.54
C ALA A 14 0.58 8.86 13.39
N LEU A 15 -0.35 9.78 13.68
CA LEU A 15 -1.79 9.51 13.65
C LEU A 15 -2.44 9.77 12.29
N ARG A 16 -1.83 10.63 11.46
CA ARG A 16 -2.39 11.04 10.18
C ARG A 16 -2.75 9.87 9.24
N PRO A 17 -1.92 8.82 9.07
CA PRO A 17 -2.30 7.68 8.23
C PRO A 17 -3.53 6.92 8.76
N ILE A 18 -3.72 6.88 10.08
CA ILE A 18 -4.87 6.22 10.72
C ILE A 18 -6.14 7.01 10.41
N PHE A 19 -6.14 8.33 10.68
CA PHE A 19 -7.29 9.18 10.39
C PHE A 19 -7.60 9.25 8.89
N ALA A 20 -6.59 9.23 8.03
CA ALA A 20 -6.78 9.18 6.58
C ALA A 20 -7.42 7.85 6.13
N THR A 21 -6.98 6.72 6.68
CA THR A 21 -7.58 5.40 6.39
C THR A 21 -9.04 5.35 6.85
N LEU A 22 -9.33 5.88 8.03
CA LEU A 22 -10.68 5.96 8.58
C LEU A 22 -11.57 7.00 7.88
N GLY A 23 -11.02 7.85 7.01
CA GLY A 23 -11.76 8.85 6.25
C GLY A 23 -12.07 10.13 7.01
N PHE A 24 -11.33 10.43 8.09
CA PHE A 24 -11.45 11.68 8.82
C PHE A 24 -10.56 12.81 8.24
N LEU A 25 -9.55 12.46 7.44
CA LEU A 25 -8.64 13.37 6.75
C LEU A 25 -8.32 12.83 5.35
N GLU A 26 -7.86 13.69 4.44
CA GLU A 26 -7.37 13.28 3.10
C GLU A 26 -8.36 12.37 2.35
N THR A 27 -9.64 12.72 2.37
CA THR A 27 -10.73 11.90 1.83
C THR A 27 -10.82 11.90 0.32
N GLU A 28 -10.17 12.87 -0.32
CA GLU A 28 -10.13 13.02 -1.77
C GLU A 28 -9.02 12.16 -2.39
N ALA A 29 -9.18 11.87 -3.68
CA ALA A 29 -8.15 11.20 -4.47
C ALA A 29 -6.84 12.00 -4.43
N ASP A 30 -5.74 11.28 -4.21
CA ASP A 30 -4.40 11.85 -4.30
C ASP A 30 -4.13 12.36 -5.72
N ALA A 31 -3.61 13.59 -5.83
CA ALA A 31 -3.33 14.25 -7.10
C ALA A 31 -1.97 13.83 -7.69
N PHE A 32 -1.55 12.59 -7.42
CA PHE A 32 -0.26 12.07 -7.87
C PHE A 32 -0.25 11.92 -9.40
N THR A 33 0.69 12.60 -10.05
CA THR A 33 0.92 12.50 -11.48
C THR A 33 2.32 11.93 -11.72
N PRO A 34 2.46 10.76 -12.36
CA PRO A 34 3.77 10.22 -12.70
C PRO A 34 4.58 11.19 -13.57
N GLU A 35 5.89 11.25 -13.34
CA GLU A 35 6.81 11.98 -14.19
C GLU A 35 6.78 11.44 -15.64
N PRO A 36 7.08 12.27 -16.67
CA PRO A 36 7.19 11.79 -18.04
C PRO A 36 8.12 10.57 -18.16
N GLY A 37 7.64 9.51 -18.80
CA GLY A 37 8.37 8.25 -18.94
C GLY A 37 8.11 7.22 -17.83
N PHE A 38 7.34 7.57 -16.79
CA PHE A 38 6.82 6.62 -15.81
C PHE A 38 5.36 6.26 -16.11
N GLU A 39 5.02 5.00 -15.83
CA GLU A 39 3.65 4.48 -15.87
C GLU A 39 3.21 4.18 -14.43
N SER A 40 2.01 4.61 -14.04
CA SER A 40 1.48 4.31 -12.70
C SER A 40 1.12 2.83 -12.59
N LEU A 41 1.65 2.14 -11.58
CA LEU A 41 1.26 0.75 -11.26
C LEU A 41 -0.09 0.67 -10.53
N PHE A 42 -0.51 1.75 -9.90
CA PHE A 42 -1.77 1.84 -9.17
C PHE A 42 -2.68 2.88 -9.86
N ASN A 43 -3.92 2.50 -10.13
CA ASN A 43 -4.85 3.33 -10.90
C ASN A 43 -5.57 4.40 -10.05
N GLY A 44 -5.28 4.47 -8.75
CA GLY A 44 -5.84 5.47 -7.84
C GLY A 44 -7.20 5.12 -7.21
N HIS A 45 -7.91 4.10 -7.69
CA HIS A 45 -9.31 3.87 -7.30
C HIS A 45 -9.64 2.45 -6.87
N ASP A 46 -8.99 1.43 -7.44
CA ASP A 46 -9.23 0.03 -7.08
C ASP A 46 -7.96 -0.82 -7.20
N LEU A 47 -8.06 -2.11 -6.89
CA LEU A 47 -6.94 -3.05 -6.89
C LEU A 47 -6.78 -3.76 -8.25
N THR A 48 -7.24 -3.15 -9.35
CA THR A 48 -7.00 -3.68 -10.69
C THR A 48 -5.51 -3.80 -10.99
N GLY A 49 -5.13 -4.95 -11.52
CA GLY A 49 -3.73 -5.32 -11.72
C GLY A 49 -3.03 -5.84 -10.45
N TRP A 50 -3.77 -6.12 -9.36
CA TRP A 50 -3.23 -6.68 -8.12
C TRP A 50 -3.95 -7.96 -7.69
N GLY A 51 -3.25 -8.82 -6.96
CA GLY A 51 -3.79 -10.11 -6.55
C GLY A 51 -2.95 -10.85 -5.52
N PHE A 52 -3.49 -11.97 -5.05
CA PHE A 52 -2.75 -12.94 -4.24
C PHE A 52 -2.14 -14.02 -5.12
N ARG A 53 -0.94 -14.44 -4.75
CA ARG A 53 -0.21 -15.54 -5.37
C ARG A 53 0.32 -16.47 -4.30
N ASP A 54 0.44 -17.75 -4.64
CA ASP A 54 1.11 -18.72 -3.79
C ASP A 54 2.57 -18.30 -3.57
N LYS A 55 3.02 -18.36 -2.32
CA LYS A 55 4.36 -17.87 -1.94
C LYS A 55 5.49 -18.68 -2.58
N LYS A 56 5.28 -19.94 -2.93
CA LYS A 56 6.33 -20.81 -3.49
C LYS A 56 6.23 -20.91 -5.00
N THR A 57 5.05 -21.23 -5.51
CA THR A 57 4.81 -21.50 -6.93
C THR A 57 4.50 -20.25 -7.74
N LEU A 58 4.16 -19.13 -7.07
CA LEU A 58 3.70 -17.89 -7.69
C LEU A 58 2.42 -18.05 -8.53
N ALA A 59 1.72 -19.18 -8.40
CA ALA A 59 0.42 -19.39 -9.02
C ALA A 59 -0.57 -18.35 -8.49
N VAL A 60 -1.35 -17.75 -9.39
CA VAL A 60 -2.41 -16.82 -9.03
C VAL A 60 -3.44 -17.54 -8.17
N GLN A 61 -3.72 -17.00 -6.99
CA GLN A 61 -4.75 -17.49 -6.07
C GLN A 61 -6.03 -16.66 -6.17
N GLU A 62 -5.89 -15.34 -6.30
CA GLU A 62 -7.01 -14.43 -6.44
C GLU A 62 -6.59 -13.16 -7.18
N THR A 63 -7.49 -12.60 -7.98
CA THR A 63 -7.35 -11.26 -8.58
C THR A 63 -8.36 -10.29 -7.97
N PHE A 64 -7.98 -9.02 -7.92
CA PHE A 64 -8.79 -7.96 -7.32
C PHE A 64 -9.21 -6.88 -8.32
N ASP A 65 -9.29 -7.24 -9.61
CA ASP A 65 -9.75 -6.32 -10.65
C ASP A 65 -11.16 -5.78 -10.36
N GLY A 66 -11.29 -4.45 -10.38
CA GLY A 66 -12.51 -3.73 -10.02
C GLY A 66 -12.84 -3.71 -8.51
N LYS A 67 -12.05 -4.35 -7.64
CA LYS A 67 -12.32 -4.41 -6.20
C LYS A 67 -11.53 -3.34 -5.45
N SER A 68 -12.19 -2.62 -4.55
CA SER A 68 -11.51 -1.66 -3.66
C SER A 68 -10.87 -2.31 -2.43
N THR A 69 -11.11 -3.59 -2.17
CA THR A 69 -10.54 -4.32 -1.03
C THR A 69 -10.16 -5.74 -1.42
N SER A 70 -9.08 -6.26 -0.84
CA SER A 70 -8.78 -7.70 -0.87
C SER A 70 -9.85 -8.48 -0.11
N SER A 71 -9.98 -9.77 -0.42
CA SER A 71 -10.94 -10.69 0.21
C SER A 71 -10.78 -10.79 1.73
N ASP A 72 -9.58 -10.57 2.23
CA ASP A 72 -9.26 -10.56 3.67
C ASP A 72 -9.21 -9.16 4.30
N GLY A 73 -9.56 -8.11 3.54
CA GLY A 73 -9.58 -6.73 4.02
C GLY A 73 -8.20 -6.12 4.29
N ARG A 74 -7.10 -6.84 4.04
CA ARG A 74 -5.72 -6.40 4.34
C ARG A 74 -5.23 -5.29 3.41
N TYR A 75 -5.66 -5.30 2.16
CA TYR A 75 -5.29 -4.31 1.15
C TYR A 75 -6.53 -3.56 0.69
N VAL A 76 -6.47 -2.24 0.74
CA VAL A 76 -7.60 -1.36 0.42
C VAL A 76 -7.14 -0.25 -0.52
N ALA A 77 -7.83 -0.09 -1.64
CA ALA A 77 -7.75 1.11 -2.47
C ALA A 77 -8.75 2.15 -1.96
N LYS A 78 -8.25 3.31 -1.51
CA LYS A 78 -9.10 4.39 -1.01
C LYS A 78 -8.42 5.73 -1.19
N ALA A 79 -9.18 6.69 -1.75
CA ALA A 79 -8.74 8.09 -1.88
C ALA A 79 -7.36 8.23 -2.54
N GLY A 80 -7.15 7.57 -3.69
CA GLY A 80 -5.88 7.64 -4.42
C GLY A 80 -4.74 6.80 -3.84
N ARG A 81 -4.98 5.98 -2.81
CA ARG A 81 -3.92 5.25 -2.10
C ARG A 81 -4.21 3.75 -2.01
N LEU A 82 -3.14 2.96 -2.12
CA LEU A 82 -3.13 1.55 -1.73
C LEU A 82 -2.70 1.43 -0.27
N ILE A 83 -3.62 1.01 0.59
CA ILE A 83 -3.50 1.00 2.04
C ILE A 83 -3.36 -0.43 2.53
N VAL A 84 -2.43 -0.64 3.46
CA VAL A 84 -2.14 -1.93 4.08
C VAL A 84 -2.64 -1.88 5.54
N THR A 85 -3.82 -2.44 5.81
CA THR A 85 -4.59 -2.23 7.07
C THR A 85 -4.15 -3.17 8.20
N THR A 86 -3.97 -2.70 9.43
CA THR A 86 -3.70 -3.60 10.56
C THR A 86 -4.92 -4.47 10.81
N PRO A 87 -4.85 -5.80 10.66
CA PRO A 87 -6.00 -6.65 10.84
C PRO A 87 -6.34 -6.77 12.35
N ALA A 88 -7.58 -7.11 12.66
CA ALA A 88 -8.08 -7.12 14.05
C ALA A 88 -7.32 -8.13 14.94
N GLU A 89 -6.87 -9.24 14.34
CA GLU A 89 -6.04 -10.26 14.99
C GLU A 89 -4.58 -9.83 15.23
N GLY A 90 -4.16 -8.64 14.79
CA GLY A 90 -2.82 -8.12 15.00
C GLY A 90 -1.85 -8.45 13.86
N ARG A 91 -0.68 -9.01 14.16
CA ARG A 91 0.37 -9.19 13.14
C ARG A 91 -0.02 -10.29 12.15
N LYS A 92 -0.10 -9.94 10.86
CA LYS A 92 -0.35 -10.89 9.76
C LYS A 92 0.67 -10.73 8.64
N VAL A 93 1.28 -11.83 8.22
CA VAL A 93 2.21 -11.86 7.07
C VAL A 93 1.43 -12.16 5.79
N ALA A 94 1.06 -11.10 5.08
CA ALA A 94 0.41 -11.15 3.77
C ALA A 94 1.28 -10.46 2.71
N GLN A 95 1.10 -10.85 1.45
CA GLN A 95 1.78 -10.26 0.30
C GLN A 95 0.76 -9.98 -0.79
N LEU A 96 0.85 -8.80 -1.39
CA LEU A 96 0.10 -8.41 -2.57
C LEU A 96 1.05 -8.37 -3.75
N TRP A 97 0.62 -8.92 -4.88
CA TRP A 97 1.43 -9.04 -6.10
C TRP A 97 0.82 -8.21 -7.22
N SER A 98 1.67 -7.63 -8.07
CA SER A 98 1.21 -7.14 -9.37
C SER A 98 0.86 -8.32 -10.28
N SER A 99 -0.22 -8.19 -11.04
CA SER A 99 -0.59 -9.14 -12.09
C SER A 99 0.42 -9.06 -13.24
N ARG A 100 0.85 -7.84 -13.60
CA ARG A 100 1.91 -7.61 -14.59
C ARG A 100 3.29 -8.00 -14.03
N GLU A 101 4.09 -8.61 -14.89
CA GLU A 101 5.49 -8.94 -14.62
C GLU A 101 6.44 -7.99 -15.35
N PHE A 102 7.59 -7.70 -14.72
CA PHE A 102 8.58 -6.74 -15.22
C PHE A 102 9.94 -7.43 -15.38
N PRO A 103 10.14 -8.22 -16.46
CA PRO A 103 11.34 -9.04 -16.63
C PRO A 103 12.59 -8.25 -17.03
N LYS A 104 12.42 -7.05 -17.60
CA LYS A 104 13.51 -6.16 -18.03
C LYS A 104 13.86 -5.15 -16.94
N ASN A 105 14.99 -4.45 -17.12
CA ASN A 105 15.39 -3.36 -16.23
C ASN A 105 14.33 -2.25 -16.19
N PHE A 106 14.07 -1.73 -15.01
CA PHE A 106 13.13 -0.65 -14.76
C PHE A 106 13.61 0.23 -13.61
N VAL A 107 13.07 1.44 -13.54
CA VAL A 107 13.16 2.31 -12.38
C VAL A 107 11.82 2.25 -11.67
N PHE A 108 11.83 1.94 -10.38
CA PHE A 108 10.63 1.93 -9.55
C PHE A 108 10.70 3.08 -8.55
N LYS A 109 9.63 3.87 -8.50
CA LYS A 109 9.43 4.98 -7.58
C LYS A 109 8.14 4.75 -6.81
N LEU A 110 8.15 5.08 -5.52
CA LEU A 110 6.96 5.05 -4.68
C LEU A 110 7.07 6.12 -3.60
N GLU A 111 5.91 6.55 -3.11
CA GLU A 111 5.77 7.32 -1.88
C GLU A 111 5.06 6.45 -0.85
N PHE A 112 5.49 6.49 0.41
CA PHE A 112 4.85 5.74 1.48
C PHE A 112 4.79 6.54 2.77
N ARG A 113 3.81 6.18 3.59
CA ARG A 113 3.69 6.62 4.98
C ARG A 113 3.46 5.40 5.86
N ALA A 114 4.10 5.39 7.01
CA ALA A 114 4.06 4.30 7.97
C ALA A 114 3.63 4.83 9.34
N THR A 115 2.80 4.08 10.05
CA THR A 115 2.53 4.34 11.47
C THR A 115 3.74 3.91 12.32
N PRO A 116 3.86 4.39 13.57
CA PRO A 116 4.89 3.91 14.48
C PRO A 116 4.89 2.38 14.58
N ASN A 117 6.08 1.77 14.54
CA ASN A 117 6.30 0.33 14.57
C ASN A 117 5.71 -0.47 13.40
N ALA A 118 5.23 0.20 12.34
CA ALA A 118 4.85 -0.51 11.12
C ALA A 118 6.09 -1.13 10.46
N ASP A 119 5.93 -2.37 10.03
CA ASP A 119 6.94 -3.16 9.35
C ASP A 119 6.34 -3.71 8.05
N SER A 120 6.88 -3.26 6.91
CA SER A 120 6.46 -3.65 5.58
C SER A 120 7.66 -3.64 4.64
N GLY A 121 7.49 -4.16 3.43
CA GLY A 121 8.57 -4.24 2.45
C GLY A 121 8.05 -4.36 1.04
N VAL A 122 8.86 -3.90 0.09
CA VAL A 122 8.65 -4.10 -1.34
C VAL A 122 9.56 -5.23 -1.79
N PHE A 123 8.99 -6.18 -2.53
CA PHE A 123 9.70 -7.31 -3.10
C PHE A 123 9.92 -7.04 -4.60
N ILE A 124 11.19 -7.02 -5.04
CA ILE A 124 11.56 -6.79 -6.44
C ILE A 124 12.27 -8.04 -6.96
N ARG A 125 11.54 -8.83 -7.78
CA ARG A 125 11.99 -10.10 -8.37
C ARG A 125 12.34 -11.18 -7.33
N LYS A 126 12.30 -12.43 -7.75
CA LYS A 126 12.67 -13.62 -6.95
C LYS A 126 13.96 -14.27 -7.49
N PRO A 127 14.63 -15.14 -6.70
CA PRO A 127 14.35 -15.44 -5.29
C PRO A 127 14.86 -14.33 -4.37
N GLN A 128 14.09 -13.98 -3.35
CA GLN A 128 14.59 -13.20 -2.22
C GLN A 128 14.96 -14.16 -1.11
N LEU A 129 16.13 -13.90 -0.52
CA LEU A 129 16.83 -14.68 0.49
C LEU A 129 15.94 -15.16 1.64
#